data_AF-A0AA96MZ48-F1
#
_entry.id   AF-A0AA96MZ48-F1
#
_cell.length_a   1.000
_cell.length_b   1.000
_cell.length_c   1.000
_cell.angle_alpha   90.00
_cell.angle_beta   90.00
_cell.angle_gamma   90.00
#
_symmetry.space_group_name_H-M   'P 1'
#
loop_
_entity.id
_entity.type
_entity.pdbx_description
1 polymer ?
#
loop_
_entity_poly.entity_id
_entity_poly.type
_entity_poly.pdbx_seq_one_letter_code
_entity_poly.pdbx_strand_id
1 'polypeptide(L)'
;MTKAISLYTNDTPLFALKEVEQRVVLNYVSIQANSNKFYLIEFQEGVGEYSYRIYTEYGRMGSSPRKQERYFLTRLEAKNAFEKILSSKRKKGYELIVIDEEWDESSLIPIRAPFQRKTTHPISQAPLFSIHTQLGKLSEIQLYRGIQILTEIEEKIQNGNTDVIHLSNQFYSVIPVVFGNQIDKIHLLDNFKKVQAKKEWLNQMISASSYEY
;
A
#
# COMPACT_ATOMS: atom_id res chain seq x y z
N MET A 1 -27.00 0.95 13.08
CA MET A 1 -26.26 2.17 13.48
C MET A 1 -24.77 1.90 13.33
N THR A 2 -24.04 2.72 12.58
CA THR A 2 -22.58 2.59 12.43
C THR A 2 -21.86 3.34 13.55
N LYS A 3 -21.03 2.67 14.33
CA LYS A 3 -20.17 3.31 15.35
C LYS A 3 -18.71 3.25 14.88
N ALA A 4 -18.13 4.40 14.58
CA ALA A 4 -16.70 4.52 14.29
C ALA A 4 -15.95 4.82 15.59
N ILE A 5 -14.93 4.03 15.90
CA ILE A 5 -14.22 4.07 17.18
C ILE A 5 -12.71 4.17 16.92
N SER A 6 -12.05 5.06 17.66
CA SER A 6 -10.60 5.18 17.64
C SER A 6 -10.03 4.20 18.66
N LEU A 7 -8.94 3.49 18.36
CA LEU A 7 -8.35 2.51 19.28
C LEU A 7 -7.87 3.11 20.63
N TYR A 8 -7.86 4.43 20.76
CA TYR A 8 -7.50 5.13 21.99
C TYR A 8 -8.69 5.39 22.93
N THR A 9 -9.89 4.90 22.61
CA THR A 9 -11.06 5.03 23.49
C THR A 9 -11.33 3.72 24.23
N ASN A 10 -11.58 3.78 25.54
CA ASN A 10 -11.79 2.61 26.40
C ASN A 10 -13.01 1.74 26.05
N ASP A 11 -13.90 2.20 25.15
CA ASP A 11 -15.14 1.52 24.74
C ASP A 11 -14.99 0.76 23.42
N THR A 12 -13.96 -0.08 23.29
CA THR A 12 -13.80 -0.93 22.10
C THR A 12 -14.70 -2.17 22.22
N PRO A 13 -15.65 -2.40 21.29
CA PRO A 13 -16.53 -3.56 21.32
C PRO A 13 -15.76 -4.88 21.27
N LEU A 14 -16.34 -5.93 21.86
CA LEU A 14 -15.79 -7.28 21.72
C LEU A 14 -15.90 -7.76 20.27
N PHE A 15 -14.76 -7.97 19.62
CA PHE A 15 -14.65 -8.47 18.25
C PHE A 15 -13.43 -9.38 18.10
N ALA A 16 -13.66 -10.65 17.81
CA ALA A 16 -12.64 -11.63 17.47
C ALA A 16 -12.58 -11.79 15.93
N LEU A 17 -11.44 -11.44 15.33
CA LEU A 17 -11.23 -11.59 13.89
C LEU A 17 -11.33 -13.06 13.48
N LYS A 18 -12.16 -13.35 12.48
CA LYS A 18 -12.29 -14.67 11.85
C LYS A 18 -11.59 -14.71 10.51
N GLU A 19 -11.82 -13.71 9.66
CA GLU A 19 -11.30 -13.66 8.29
C GLU A 19 -11.09 -12.21 7.83
N VAL A 20 -10.10 -11.99 6.98
CA VAL A 20 -9.92 -10.74 6.24
C VAL A 20 -10.47 -10.97 4.83
N GLU A 21 -11.70 -10.53 4.56
CA GLU A 21 -12.35 -10.71 3.24
C GLU A 21 -11.61 -9.94 2.13
N GLN A 22 -11.11 -8.75 2.45
CA GLN A 22 -10.37 -7.93 1.49
C GLN A 22 -9.38 -7.05 2.23
N ARG A 23 -8.14 -7.00 1.73
CA ARG A 23 -7.12 -6.04 2.15
C ARG A 23 -6.72 -5.20 0.95
N VAL A 24 -6.56 -3.90 1.16
CA VAL A 24 -6.10 -2.97 0.15
C VAL A 24 -5.07 -2.05 0.77
N VAL A 25 -3.94 -1.92 0.07
CA VAL A 25 -2.86 -1.02 0.44
C VAL A 25 -2.74 0.09 -0.58
N LEU A 26 -2.69 1.32 -0.08
CA LEU A 26 -2.58 2.52 -0.89
C LEU A 26 -1.39 3.38 -0.46
N ASN A 27 -0.82 4.10 -1.43
CA ASN A 27 0.28 5.03 -1.19
C ASN A 27 0.06 6.35 -1.95
N TYR A 28 0.57 7.44 -1.41
CA TYR A 28 0.46 8.77 -2.00
C TYR A 28 1.70 9.59 -1.71
N VAL A 29 2.32 10.12 -2.76
CA VAL A 29 3.46 11.02 -2.66
C VAL A 29 3.22 12.33 -3.41
N SER A 30 3.51 13.43 -2.73
CA SER A 30 3.67 14.76 -3.32
C SER A 30 4.89 15.43 -2.71
N ILE A 31 5.94 15.54 -3.51
CA ILE A 31 7.22 16.18 -3.17
C ILE A 31 6.97 17.64 -2.78
N GLN A 32 6.20 18.40 -3.58
CA GLN A 32 5.96 19.81 -3.31
C GLN A 32 5.23 20.04 -1.98
N ALA A 33 4.29 19.16 -1.62
CA ALA A 33 3.53 19.26 -0.39
C ALA A 33 4.16 18.50 0.80
N ASN A 34 5.41 18.02 0.66
CA ASN A 34 6.07 17.13 1.62
C ASN A 34 5.15 16.00 2.15
N SER A 35 4.33 15.45 1.27
CA SER A 35 3.39 14.39 1.63
C SER A 35 3.93 13.05 1.15
N ASN A 36 4.17 12.13 2.08
CA ASN A 36 4.47 10.73 1.81
C ASN A 36 3.62 9.89 2.75
N LYS A 37 2.49 9.39 2.25
CA LYS A 37 1.41 8.85 3.07
C LYS A 37 1.01 7.48 2.57
N PHE A 38 0.78 6.57 3.50
CA PHE A 38 0.15 5.28 3.20
C PHE A 38 -1.25 5.20 3.81
N TYR A 39 -2.04 4.27 3.29
CA TYR A 39 -3.36 3.93 3.80
C TYR A 39 -3.64 2.45 3.55
N LEU A 40 -3.67 1.66 4.61
CA LEU A 40 -4.14 0.28 4.61
C LEU A 40 -5.61 0.26 5.06
N ILE A 41 -6.43 -0.50 4.34
CA ILE A 41 -7.82 -0.77 4.70
C ILE A 41 -8.11 -2.25 4.56
N GLU A 42 -8.74 -2.81 5.58
CA GLU A 42 -9.18 -4.19 5.62
C GLU A 42 -10.69 -4.25 5.87
N PHE A 43 -11.36 -5.09 5.08
CA PHE A 43 -12.70 -5.57 5.36
C PHE A 43 -12.59 -6.93 6.04
N GLN A 44 -13.05 -7.02 7.28
CA GLN A 44 -12.88 -8.18 8.14
C GLN A 44 -14.24 -8.72 8.59
N GLU A 45 -14.36 -10.05 8.60
CA GLU A 45 -15.42 -10.81 9.26
C GLU A 45 -14.92 -11.29 10.63
N GLY A 46 -15.78 -11.29 11.63
CA GLY A 46 -15.45 -11.73 12.97
C GLY A 46 -16.65 -12.21 13.77
N VAL A 47 -16.36 -12.55 15.03
CA VAL A 47 -17.34 -13.04 16.01
C VAL A 47 -17.31 -12.11 17.23
N GLY A 48 -18.47 -11.74 17.75
CA GLY A 48 -18.59 -10.86 18.91
C GLY A 48 -19.87 -10.05 18.86
N GLU A 49 -19.82 -8.81 19.36
CA GLU A 49 -20.94 -7.86 19.31
C GLU A 49 -21.30 -7.44 17.88
N TYR A 50 -20.34 -7.51 16.97
CA TYR A 50 -20.47 -7.17 15.56
C TYR A 50 -19.89 -8.28 14.69
N SER A 51 -20.52 -8.58 13.57
CA SER A 51 -20.05 -9.60 12.62
C SER A 51 -18.98 -9.08 11.67
N TYR A 52 -18.87 -7.75 11.49
CA TYR A 52 -17.97 -7.15 10.53
C TYR A 52 -17.24 -5.93 11.09
N ARG A 53 -15.99 -5.76 10.66
CA ARG A 53 -15.15 -4.61 11.00
C ARG A 53 -14.43 -4.08 9.76
N ILE A 54 -14.41 -2.76 9.60
CA ILE A 54 -13.47 -2.09 8.71
C ILE A 54 -12.32 -1.57 9.56
N TYR A 55 -11.15 -2.19 9.41
CA TYR A 55 -9.90 -1.78 10.04
C TYR A 55 -9.12 -0.88 9.08
N THR A 56 -8.55 0.20 9.59
CA THR A 56 -7.70 1.09 8.79
C THR A 56 -6.46 1.49 9.56
N GLU A 57 -5.33 1.49 8.86
CA GLU A 57 -4.03 1.91 9.38
C GLU A 57 -3.40 2.90 8.40
N TYR A 58 -3.06 4.09 8.88
CA TYR A 58 -2.60 5.15 7.99
C TYR A 58 -1.71 6.16 8.68
N GLY A 59 -0.83 6.78 7.90
CA GLY A 59 0.10 7.76 8.43
C GLY A 59 1.13 8.19 7.42
N ARG A 60 2.16 8.88 7.93
CA ARG A 60 3.37 9.15 7.16
C ARG A 60 4.16 7.85 7.03
N MET A 61 4.67 7.58 5.84
CA MET A 61 5.50 6.41 5.59
C MET A 61 6.74 6.41 6.49
N GLY A 62 6.96 5.30 7.20
CA GLY A 62 8.07 5.14 8.15
C GLY A 62 7.85 5.78 9.52
N SER A 63 6.65 6.30 9.80
CA SER A 63 6.27 6.81 11.13
C SER A 63 5.21 5.91 11.77
N SER A 64 5.01 6.06 13.08
CA SER A 64 3.92 5.38 13.80
C SER A 64 2.55 5.77 13.22
N PRO A 65 1.74 4.81 12.77
CA PRO A 65 0.48 5.11 12.13
C PRO A 65 -0.67 5.27 13.12
N ARG A 66 -1.73 5.92 12.64
CA ARG A 66 -3.03 5.94 13.29
C ARG A 66 -3.80 4.70 12.87
N LYS A 67 -4.48 4.10 13.85
CA LYS A 67 -5.31 2.92 13.68
C LYS A 67 -6.77 3.28 14.02
N GLN A 68 -7.70 2.83 13.21
CA GLN A 68 -9.13 3.08 13.40
C GLN A 68 -9.95 1.86 13.05
N GLU A 69 -11.02 1.65 13.81
CA GLU A 69 -11.93 0.52 13.65
C GLU A 69 -13.36 1.02 13.50
N ARG A 70 -14.10 0.43 12.57
CA ARG A 70 -15.53 0.72 12.38
C ARG A 70 -16.27 -0.60 12.36
N TYR A 71 -17.28 -0.74 13.19
CA TYR A 71 -17.99 -2.00 13.36
C TYR A 71 -19.38 -1.95 12.73
N PHE A 72 -19.81 -3.10 12.20
CA PHE A 72 -21.03 -3.26 11.43
C PHE A 72 -21.69 -4.60 11.75
N LEU A 73 -23.01 -4.61 11.81
CA LEU A 73 -23.79 -5.83 12.02
C LEU A 73 -23.93 -6.63 10.73
N THR A 74 -24.03 -5.95 9.59
CA THR A 74 -24.29 -6.59 8.29
C THR A 74 -23.12 -6.43 7.32
N ARG A 75 -22.91 -7.46 6.49
CA ARG A 75 -21.89 -7.46 5.44
C ARG A 75 -22.08 -6.31 4.45
N LEU A 76 -23.34 -6.04 4.09
CA LEU A 76 -23.70 -5.01 3.13
C LEU A 76 -23.31 -3.61 3.62
N GLU A 77 -23.61 -3.26 4.88
CA GLU A 77 -23.21 -1.97 5.46
C GLU A 77 -21.69 -1.83 5.52
N ALA A 78 -20.98 -2.89 5.95
CA ALA A 78 -19.53 -2.91 6.00
C ALA A 78 -18.90 -2.72 4.61
N LYS A 79 -19.40 -3.47 3.61
CA LYS A 79 -18.96 -3.38 2.22
C LYS A 79 -19.15 -1.98 1.66
N ASN A 80 -20.33 -1.39 1.85
CA ASN A 80 -20.62 -0.03 1.39
C ASN A 80 -19.67 1.00 2.04
N ALA A 81 -19.36 0.83 3.33
CA ALA A 81 -18.40 1.68 4.03
C ALA A 81 -16.97 1.51 3.47
N PHE A 82 -16.53 0.27 3.26
CA PHE A 82 -15.23 -0.04 2.67
C PHE A 82 -15.06 0.61 1.30
N GLU A 83 -16.00 0.38 0.37
CA GLU A 83 -15.96 0.92 -1.00
C GLU A 83 -16.00 2.45 -0.99
N LYS A 84 -16.80 3.05 -0.11
CA LYS A 84 -16.87 4.51 0.05
C LYS A 84 -15.53 5.09 0.52
N ILE A 85 -14.86 4.46 1.49
CA ILE A 85 -13.55 4.92 1.98
C ILE A 85 -12.51 4.75 0.87
N LEU A 86 -12.45 3.59 0.24
CA LEU A 86 -11.50 3.29 -0.83
C LEU A 86 -11.65 4.28 -2.00
N SER A 87 -12.88 4.49 -2.48
CA SER A 87 -13.18 5.47 -3.54
C SER A 87 -12.77 6.89 -3.14
N SER A 88 -13.05 7.29 -1.89
CA SER A 88 -12.65 8.61 -1.37
C SER A 88 -11.12 8.79 -1.37
N LYS A 89 -10.34 7.74 -1.08
CA LYS A 89 -8.88 7.80 -1.12
C LYS A 89 -8.34 7.83 -2.54
N ARG A 90 -8.88 6.99 -3.44
CA ARG A 90 -8.52 7.01 -4.87
C ARG A 90 -8.76 8.38 -5.51
N LYS A 91 -9.89 9.03 -5.19
CA LYS A 91 -10.19 10.42 -5.63
C LYS A 91 -9.18 11.47 -5.12
N LYS A 92 -8.46 11.18 -4.04
CA LYS A 92 -7.40 12.04 -3.48
C LYS A 92 -6.03 11.78 -4.10
N GLY A 93 -5.93 10.89 -5.09
CA GLY A 93 -4.68 10.56 -5.78
C GLY A 93 -3.88 9.43 -5.14
N TYR A 94 -4.46 8.68 -4.20
CA TYR A 94 -3.79 7.50 -3.66
C TYR A 94 -3.71 6.38 -4.70
N GLU A 95 -2.51 5.86 -4.91
CA GLU A 95 -2.24 4.74 -5.80
C GLU A 95 -2.35 3.39 -5.09
N LEU A 96 -2.86 2.40 -5.81
CA LEU A 96 -2.94 1.02 -5.34
C LEU A 96 -1.54 0.38 -5.40
N ILE A 97 -1.15 -0.26 -4.28
CA ILE A 97 0.08 -1.03 -4.17
C ILE A 97 -0.28 -2.51 -4.17
N VAL A 98 0.29 -3.25 -5.11
CA VAL A 98 0.13 -4.71 -5.19
C VAL A 98 1.33 -5.37 -4.51
N ILE A 99 1.05 -6.15 -3.47
CA ILE A 99 2.02 -6.84 -2.60
C ILE A 99 2.12 -8.29 -3.07
N ASP A 100 3.32 -8.86 -3.12
CA ASP A 100 3.58 -10.24 -3.58
C ASP A 100 2.78 -11.28 -2.78
N GLU A 101 2.74 -11.12 -1.45
CA GLU A 101 2.05 -12.05 -0.53
C GLU A 101 0.52 -12.10 -0.73
N GLU A 102 -0.03 -11.16 -1.50
CA GLU A 102 -1.45 -11.03 -1.82
C GLU A 102 -1.75 -11.35 -3.29
N TRP A 103 -0.73 -11.67 -4.08
CA TRP A 103 -0.85 -11.97 -5.50
C TRP A 103 -1.01 -13.48 -5.72
N ASP A 104 -2.24 -13.97 -5.60
CA ASP A 104 -2.65 -15.22 -6.24
C ASP A 104 -2.98 -14.90 -7.71
N GLU A 105 -2.58 -15.72 -8.68
CA GLU A 105 -2.90 -15.54 -10.11
C GLU A 105 -4.42 -15.38 -10.35
N SER A 106 -5.25 -15.82 -9.39
CA SER A 106 -6.70 -15.67 -9.35
C SER A 106 -7.22 -14.26 -8.97
N SER A 107 -6.35 -13.34 -8.53
CA SER A 107 -6.73 -12.10 -7.84
C SER A 107 -7.09 -10.90 -8.73
N LEU A 108 -7.34 -11.12 -10.03
CA LEU A 108 -8.14 -10.18 -10.82
C LEU A 108 -9.58 -10.20 -10.30
N ILE A 109 -9.90 -9.36 -9.31
CA ILE A 109 -11.28 -9.21 -8.79
C ILE A 109 -12.24 -8.98 -9.98
N PRO A 110 -13.35 -9.75 -10.17
CA PRO A 110 -14.31 -10.08 -9.12
C PRO A 110 -14.83 -11.54 -8.97
N ILE A 111 -14.87 -11.96 -7.69
CA ILE A 111 -15.94 -12.67 -6.94
C ILE A 111 -16.14 -14.19 -7.13
N ARG A 112 -16.12 -14.86 -5.95
CA ARG A 112 -16.66 -16.18 -5.52
C ARG A 112 -15.76 -17.41 -5.77
N ALA A 113 -14.93 -17.71 -4.78
CA ALA A 113 -14.74 -19.08 -4.34
C ALA A 113 -14.49 -19.11 -2.81
N PRO A 114 -15.00 -20.11 -2.08
CA PRO A 114 -14.72 -20.26 -0.65
C PRO A 114 -13.29 -20.77 -0.50
N PHE A 115 -12.39 -19.96 0.05
CA PHE A 115 -11.02 -20.38 0.29
C PHE A 115 -10.78 -20.57 1.77
N GLN A 116 -10.74 -21.83 2.20
CA GLN A 116 -10.28 -22.19 3.53
C GLN A 116 -8.75 -22.12 3.54
N ARG A 117 -8.15 -21.15 4.24
CA ARG A 117 -6.78 -21.30 4.73
C ARG A 117 -6.78 -21.49 6.24
N LYS A 118 -6.38 -22.68 6.65
CA LYS A 118 -5.92 -22.95 8.01
C LYS A 118 -4.67 -22.11 8.26
N THR A 119 -4.75 -21.25 9.27
CA THR A 119 -3.65 -20.43 9.74
C THR A 119 -2.63 -21.29 10.46
N THR A 120 -1.40 -21.34 9.93
CA THR A 120 -0.17 -21.40 10.71
C THR A 120 0.92 -20.86 9.81
N HIS A 121 1.64 -19.81 10.22
CA HIS A 121 3.08 -19.93 10.47
C HIS A 121 3.62 -18.75 11.30
N PRO A 122 4.68 -19.01 12.09
CA PRO A 122 5.19 -18.14 13.14
C PRO A 122 6.18 -17.11 12.57
N ILE A 123 6.30 -15.99 13.28
CA ILE A 123 7.32 -14.96 13.06
C ILE A 123 8.69 -15.57 13.40
N SER A 124 9.53 -15.80 12.39
CA SER A 124 10.97 -16.06 12.57
C SER A 124 11.80 -15.15 11.67
N GLN A 125 12.82 -14.56 12.29
CA GLN A 125 13.70 -13.52 11.78
C GLN A 125 14.55 -14.01 10.60
N ALA A 126 14.55 -13.26 9.50
CA ALA A 126 15.44 -13.43 8.34
C ALA A 126 15.86 -12.03 7.80
N PRO A 127 17.00 -11.92 7.09
CA PRO A 127 17.98 -10.85 7.28
C PRO A 127 17.73 -9.54 6.50
N LEU A 128 18.45 -8.52 6.98
CA LEU A 128 18.30 -7.09 6.78
C LEU A 128 18.87 -6.59 5.43
N PHE A 129 18.09 -6.67 4.34
CA PHE A 129 18.36 -5.90 3.12
C PHE A 129 17.09 -5.18 2.62
N SER A 130 16.67 -4.12 3.32
CA SER A 130 15.68 -3.11 2.87
C SER A 130 14.32 -3.58 2.30
N ILE A 131 13.86 -4.80 2.59
CA ILE A 131 12.51 -5.29 2.19
C ILE A 131 11.46 -5.11 3.30
N HIS A 132 11.55 -4.04 4.08
CA HIS A 132 10.49 -3.67 5.02
C HIS A 132 10.00 -2.25 4.72
N THR A 133 9.25 -2.12 3.62
CA THR A 133 8.22 -1.07 3.62
C THR A 133 7.17 -1.49 4.66
N GLN A 134 6.47 -0.54 5.27
CA GLN A 134 5.32 -0.82 6.16
C GLN A 134 4.21 -1.64 5.46
N LEU A 135 4.39 -1.93 4.17
CA LEU A 135 3.44 -2.49 3.24
C LEU A 135 3.86 -3.87 2.69
N GLY A 136 4.96 -4.48 3.16
CA GLY A 136 5.40 -5.80 2.68
C GLY A 136 6.25 -5.77 1.40
N LYS A 137 6.49 -6.95 0.81
CA LYS A 137 7.26 -7.11 -0.45
C LYS A 137 6.40 -6.73 -1.66
N LEU A 138 6.91 -5.84 -2.51
CA LEU A 138 6.20 -5.36 -3.69
C LEU A 138 6.16 -6.42 -4.78
N SER A 139 5.02 -6.56 -5.45
CA SER A 139 4.90 -7.48 -6.58
C SER A 139 5.74 -7.13 -7.79
N GLU A 140 6.12 -8.14 -8.58
CA GLU A 140 6.81 -7.92 -9.86
C GLU A 140 6.05 -6.93 -10.76
N ILE A 141 4.72 -7.05 -10.83
CA ILE A 141 3.86 -6.10 -11.56
C ILE A 141 4.07 -4.68 -11.06
N GLN A 142 4.15 -4.48 -9.74
CA GLN A 142 4.39 -3.17 -9.15
C GLN A 142 5.78 -2.63 -9.54
N LEU A 143 6.81 -3.50 -9.55
CA LEU A 143 8.18 -3.13 -9.94
C LEU A 143 8.24 -2.73 -11.43
N TYR A 144 7.60 -3.49 -12.32
CA TYR A 144 7.52 -3.17 -13.75
C TYR A 144 6.80 -1.85 -14.02
N ARG A 145 5.70 -1.55 -13.30
CA ARG A 145 5.04 -0.24 -13.37
C ARG A 145 5.99 0.89 -12.96
N GLY A 146 6.83 0.67 -11.95
CA GLY A 146 7.88 1.60 -11.57
C GLY A 146 8.90 1.86 -12.69
N ILE A 147 9.37 0.80 -13.36
CA ILE A 147 10.33 0.89 -14.48
C ILE A 147 9.73 1.65 -15.68
N GLN A 148 8.44 1.45 -15.97
CA GLN A 148 7.74 2.19 -17.04
C GLN A 148 7.76 3.69 -16.77
N ILE A 149 7.40 4.12 -15.55
CA ILE A 149 7.43 5.55 -15.18
C ILE A 149 8.86 6.11 -15.26
N LEU A 150 9.88 5.36 -14.83
CA LEU A 150 11.28 5.79 -14.95
C LEU A 150 11.71 5.98 -16.41
N THR A 151 11.17 5.17 -17.32
CA THR A 151 11.45 5.31 -18.76
C THR A 151 10.78 6.55 -19.34
N GLU A 152 9.55 6.87 -18.94
CA GLU A 152 8.90 8.14 -19.31
C GLU A 152 9.67 9.36 -18.79
N ILE A 153 10.22 9.29 -17.57
CA ILE A 153 11.06 10.37 -17.01
C ILE A 153 12.32 10.57 -17.86
N GLU A 154 12.98 9.48 -18.24
CA GLU A 154 14.18 9.51 -19.06
C GLU A 154 13.93 10.16 -20.43
N GLU A 155 12.84 9.79 -21.09
CA GLU A 155 12.43 10.39 -22.37
C GLU A 155 12.15 11.90 -22.23
N LYS A 156 11.50 12.33 -21.14
CA LYS A 156 11.27 13.77 -20.88
C LYS A 156 12.58 14.53 -20.75
N ILE A 157 13.55 13.98 -20.01
CA ILE A 157 14.87 14.59 -19.83
C ILE A 157 15.63 14.66 -21.16
N GLN A 158 15.61 13.58 -21.96
CA GLN A 158 16.26 13.54 -23.27
C GLN A 158 15.69 14.60 -24.24
N ASN A 159 14.38 14.84 -24.18
CA ASN A 159 13.71 15.87 -24.96
C ASN A 159 13.91 17.31 -24.41
N GLY A 160 14.78 17.49 -23.40
CA GLY A 160 15.08 18.79 -22.79
C GLY A 160 13.99 19.31 -21.83
N ASN A 161 12.99 18.49 -21.49
CA ASN A 161 11.97 18.85 -20.51
C ASN A 161 12.44 18.44 -19.10
N THR A 162 12.69 19.43 -18.25
CA THR A 162 13.17 19.25 -16.88
C THR A 162 12.06 19.27 -15.83
N ASP A 163 10.80 19.52 -16.22
CA ASP A 163 9.65 19.40 -15.33
C ASP A 163 9.22 17.94 -15.19
N VAL A 164 9.94 17.24 -14.33
CA VAL A 164 9.72 15.83 -14.00
C VAL A 164 9.01 15.65 -12.66
N ILE A 165 8.48 16.72 -12.06
CA ILE A 165 7.95 16.68 -10.69
C ILE A 165 6.72 15.77 -10.64
N HIS A 166 5.83 15.88 -11.62
CA HIS A 166 4.65 15.02 -11.72
C HIS A 166 5.04 13.53 -11.80
N LEU A 167 5.95 13.19 -12.72
CA LEU A 167 6.41 11.81 -12.89
C LEU A 167 7.19 11.29 -11.68
N SER A 168 7.96 12.14 -11.01
CA SER A 168 8.63 11.77 -9.75
C SER A 168 7.61 11.44 -8.65
N ASN A 169 6.54 12.25 -8.50
CA ASN A 169 5.45 11.96 -7.58
C ASN A 169 4.74 10.64 -7.93
N GLN A 170 4.50 10.41 -9.23
CA GLN A 170 3.88 9.19 -9.71
C GLN A 170 4.74 7.96 -9.40
N PHE A 171 6.06 8.04 -9.68
CA PHE A 171 7.01 6.99 -9.37
C PHE A 171 6.98 6.62 -7.88
N TYR A 172 7.09 7.60 -6.98
CA TYR A 172 7.10 7.33 -5.54
C TYR A 172 5.73 6.97 -4.96
N SER A 173 4.64 7.30 -5.66
CA SER A 173 3.30 6.81 -5.30
C SER A 173 3.14 5.33 -5.67
N VAL A 174 3.75 4.88 -6.78
CA VAL A 174 3.76 3.48 -7.21
C VAL A 174 4.79 2.64 -6.47
N ILE A 175 5.96 3.20 -6.14
CA ILE A 175 7.03 2.51 -5.43
C ILE A 175 7.21 3.16 -4.05
N PRO A 176 6.65 2.56 -2.99
CA PRO A 176 6.77 3.07 -1.63
C PRO A 176 8.22 3.22 -1.17
N VAL A 177 8.57 4.40 -0.67
CA VAL A 177 9.90 4.72 -0.12
C VAL A 177 9.72 5.51 1.18
N VAL A 178 10.56 5.23 2.18
CA VAL A 178 10.63 6.04 3.41
C VAL A 178 11.57 7.22 3.18
N PHE A 179 11.05 8.45 3.37
CA PHE A 179 11.84 9.69 3.23
C PHE A 179 12.21 10.34 4.57
N GLY A 180 11.76 9.79 5.70
CA GLY A 180 11.83 10.50 6.99
C GLY A 180 10.88 11.70 7.01
N ASN A 181 11.21 12.75 7.75
CA ASN A 181 10.30 13.88 8.03
C ASN A 181 10.14 14.88 6.87
N GLN A 182 11.09 14.91 5.93
CA GLN A 182 11.08 15.82 4.77
C GLN A 182 11.40 15.04 3.50
N ILE A 183 10.75 15.40 2.39
CA ILE A 183 11.10 14.90 1.07
C ILE A 183 12.07 15.89 0.44
N ASP A 184 13.36 15.59 0.56
CA ASP A 184 14.42 16.44 0.04
C ASP A 184 14.44 16.46 -1.49
N LYS A 185 14.93 17.57 -2.06
CA LYS A 185 15.09 17.75 -3.53
C LYS A 185 15.97 16.69 -4.18
N ILE A 186 16.81 16.00 -3.41
CA ILE A 186 17.61 14.87 -3.90
C ILE A 186 16.73 13.73 -4.47
N HIS A 187 15.49 13.60 -3.98
CA HIS A 187 14.53 12.64 -4.47
C HIS A 187 13.85 13.06 -5.78
N LEU A 188 13.99 14.30 -6.23
CA LEU A 188 13.48 14.67 -7.56
C LEU A 188 14.29 13.93 -8.64
N LEU A 189 13.61 13.20 -9.53
CA LEU A 189 14.25 12.39 -10.58
C LEU A 189 14.60 13.24 -11.82
N ASP A 190 15.33 14.33 -11.59
CA ASP A 190 15.61 15.42 -12.55
C ASP A 190 16.79 15.20 -13.49
N ASN A 191 17.47 14.06 -13.41
CA ASN A 191 18.61 13.76 -14.27
C ASN A 191 18.78 12.27 -14.51
N PHE A 192 19.47 11.95 -15.61
CA PHE A 192 19.73 10.58 -16.05
C PHE A 192 20.37 9.71 -14.97
N LYS A 193 21.34 10.24 -14.21
CA LYS A 193 22.03 9.50 -13.16
C LYS A 193 21.06 9.02 -12.06
N LYS A 194 20.14 9.89 -11.61
CA LYS A 194 19.13 9.52 -10.60
C LYS A 194 18.14 8.48 -11.14
N VAL A 195 17.70 8.64 -12.38
CA VAL A 195 16.77 7.70 -13.03
C VAL A 195 17.41 6.31 -13.18
N GLN A 196 18.63 6.24 -13.70
CA GLN A 196 19.36 4.97 -13.87
C GLN A 196 19.61 4.26 -12.54
N ALA A 197 20.02 4.99 -11.50
CA ALA A 197 20.17 4.41 -10.16
C ALA A 197 18.86 3.79 -9.63
N LYS A 198 17.70 4.36 -9.97
CA LYS A 198 16.39 3.77 -9.62
C LYS A 198 16.02 2.58 -10.49
N LYS A 199 16.36 2.57 -11.78
CA LYS A 199 16.15 1.41 -12.65
C LYS A 199 16.99 0.22 -12.19
N GLU A 200 18.26 0.44 -11.91
CA GLU A 200 19.18 -0.58 -11.37
C GLU A 200 18.65 -1.15 -10.06
N TRP A 201 18.19 -0.30 -9.14
CA TRP A 201 17.59 -0.72 -7.88
C TRP A 201 16.35 -1.60 -8.09
N LEU A 202 15.42 -1.24 -8.98
CA LEU A 202 14.25 -2.07 -9.28
C LEU A 202 14.64 -3.40 -9.94
N ASN A 203 15.61 -3.40 -10.84
CA ASN A 203 16.11 -4.62 -11.49
C ASN A 203 16.76 -5.60 -10.50
N GLN A 204 17.44 -5.08 -9.47
CA GLN A 204 17.95 -5.91 -8.37
C GLN A 204 16.82 -6.57 -7.59
N MET A 205 15.72 -5.85 -7.32
CA MET A 205 14.55 -6.41 -6.62
C MET A 205 13.83 -7.49 -7.44
N ILE A 206 13.71 -7.30 -8.76
CA ILE A 206 13.15 -8.31 -9.67
C ILE A 206 14.05 -9.55 -9.66
N SER A 207 15.35 -9.37 -9.90
CA SER A 207 16.32 -10.48 -9.90
C SER A 207 16.28 -11.27 -8.59
N ALA A 208 16.27 -10.59 -7.45
CA ALA A 208 16.20 -11.26 -6.14
C ALA A 208 14.93 -12.09 -5.96
N SER A 209 13.80 -11.66 -6.54
CA SER A 209 12.54 -12.39 -6.47
C SER A 209 12.52 -13.63 -7.38
N SER A 210 13.25 -13.60 -8.50
CA SER A 210 13.37 -14.74 -9.42
C SER A 210 14.23 -15.91 -8.88
N TYR A 211 15.05 -15.68 -7.84
CA TYR A 211 15.88 -16.74 -7.22
C TYR A 211 15.26 -17.34 -5.95
N GLU A 212 14.06 -16.92 -5.54
CA GLU A 212 13.34 -17.49 -4.38
C GLU A 212 12.49 -18.73 -4.74
N TYR A 213 12.57 -19.21 -5.99
CA TYR A 213 11.90 -20.42 -6.49
C TYR A 213 12.88 -21.53 -6.87
#